data_AF-A0AA46SNR7-F1
#
_entry.id   AF-A0AA46SNR7-F1
#
_cell.length_a   1.000
_cell.length_b   1.000
_cell.length_c   1.000
_cell.angle_alpha   90.00
_cell.angle_beta   90.00
_cell.angle_gamma   90.00
#
_symmetry.space_group_name_H-M   'P 1'
#
loop_
_entity.id
_entity.type
_entity.pdbx_description
1 polymer ?
#
loop_
_entity_poly.entity_id
_entity_poly.type
_entity_poly.pdbx_seq_one_letter_code
_entity_poly.pdbx_strand_id
1 'polypeptide(L)'
;MRLAALCCLAFACVSAANAQPTIRVAVYRGAAGCDDCSETAKEAIEALSPQYKVDIIGPKEAQDVTPATLRGYAIYVQPGGGQDIPAALQAMGERRIAAIRDFVA
;
A
#
# COMPACT_ATOMS: atom_id res chain seq x y z
N MET A 1 42.57 -52.11 -10.58
CA MET A 1 42.62 -50.62 -10.57
C MET A 1 41.31 -50.09 -11.14
N ARG A 2 40.46 -49.47 -10.32
CA ARG A 2 39.17 -48.88 -10.72
C ARG A 2 39.41 -47.45 -11.21
N LEU A 3 39.01 -47.13 -12.44
CA LEU A 3 39.08 -45.77 -13.00
C LEU A 3 38.09 -44.84 -12.29
N ALA A 4 38.57 -43.64 -12.00
CA ALA A 4 37.92 -42.59 -11.23
C ALA A 4 36.70 -41.98 -11.94
N ALA A 5 35.64 -41.75 -11.15
CA ALA A 5 34.48 -40.98 -11.56
C ALA A 5 34.85 -39.49 -11.68
N LEU A 6 34.75 -38.94 -12.89
CA LEU A 6 34.79 -37.50 -13.12
C LEU A 6 33.42 -36.91 -12.75
N CYS A 7 33.31 -36.35 -11.55
CA CYS A 7 32.13 -35.62 -11.12
C CYS A 7 32.27 -34.16 -11.59
N CYS A 8 31.70 -33.83 -12.75
CA CYS A 8 31.56 -32.45 -13.20
C CYS A 8 30.52 -31.74 -12.32
N LEU A 9 30.98 -31.01 -11.30
CA LEU A 9 30.16 -30.08 -10.53
C LEU A 9 29.87 -28.84 -11.38
N ALA A 10 28.72 -28.83 -12.05
CA ALA A 10 28.17 -27.63 -12.65
C ALA A 10 27.74 -26.68 -11.52
N PHE A 11 28.51 -25.61 -11.30
CA PHE A 11 28.15 -24.52 -10.40
C PHE A 11 27.04 -23.69 -11.06
N ALA A 12 25.79 -24.09 -10.85
CA ALA A 12 24.64 -23.28 -11.24
C ALA A 12 24.58 -22.06 -10.29
N CYS A 13 25.06 -20.91 -10.75
CA CYS A 13 24.77 -19.63 -10.11
C CYS A 13 23.26 -19.39 -10.20
N VAL A 14 22.54 -19.76 -9.15
CA VAL A 14 21.17 -19.31 -8.94
C VAL A 14 21.25 -17.82 -8.66
N SER A 15 21.00 -16.99 -9.67
CA SER A 15 20.72 -15.58 -9.47
C SER A 15 19.46 -15.50 -8.60
N ALA A 16 19.64 -15.26 -7.30
CA ALA A 16 18.54 -14.83 -6.46
C ALA A 16 18.06 -13.51 -7.05
N ALA A 17 16.88 -13.52 -7.67
CA ALA A 17 16.21 -12.29 -8.05
C ALA A 17 16.13 -11.44 -6.77
N ASN A 18 16.74 -10.25 -6.78
CA ASN A 18 16.62 -9.30 -5.69
C ASN A 18 15.16 -8.84 -5.62
N ALA A 19 14.32 -9.60 -4.92
CA ALA A 19 12.94 -9.21 -4.65
C ALA A 19 13.00 -7.94 -3.80
N GLN A 20 12.77 -6.79 -4.43
CA GLN A 20 12.70 -5.54 -3.71
C GLN A 20 11.49 -5.59 -2.76
N PRO A 21 11.61 -5.06 -1.53
CA PRO A 21 10.54 -5.13 -0.55
C PRO A 21 9.28 -4.42 -1.07
N THR A 22 8.13 -5.05 -0.89
CA THR A 22 6.84 -4.47 -1.25
C THR A 22 6.54 -3.27 -0.36
N ILE A 23 6.26 -2.12 -0.97
CA ILE A 23 5.81 -0.91 -0.29
C ILE A 23 4.28 -0.87 -0.35
N ARG A 24 3.65 -1.11 0.80
CA ARG A 24 2.19 -1.08 0.94
C ARG A 24 1.71 0.34 1.13
N VAL A 25 0.74 0.76 0.33
CA VAL A 25 0.15 2.11 0.37
C VAL A 25 -1.36 2.01 0.62
N ALA A 26 -1.85 2.74 1.60
CA ALA A 26 -3.27 2.88 1.88
C ALA A 26 -3.81 4.14 1.19
N VAL A 27 -4.75 3.98 0.26
CA VAL A 27 -5.48 5.10 -0.36
C VAL A 27 -6.88 5.18 0.24
N TYR A 28 -7.23 6.31 0.84
CA TYR A 28 -8.53 6.49 1.50
C TYR A 28 -9.64 6.86 0.52
N ARG A 29 -10.73 6.08 0.51
CA ARG A 29 -12.00 6.45 -0.12
C ARG A 29 -13.03 6.82 0.94
N GLY A 30 -13.41 8.09 0.98
CA GLY A 30 -14.41 8.63 1.91
C GLY A 30 -15.50 9.44 1.22
N ALA A 31 -16.49 9.88 2.00
CA ALA A 31 -17.65 10.62 1.49
C ALA A 31 -17.31 11.99 0.85
N ALA A 32 -16.13 12.54 1.16
CA ALA A 32 -15.63 13.79 0.58
C ALA A 32 -14.66 13.59 -0.60
N GLY A 33 -14.47 12.35 -1.05
CA GLY A 33 -13.72 12.04 -2.26
C GLY A 33 -14.47 12.49 -3.52
N CYS A 34 -13.73 12.78 -4.59
CA CYS A 34 -14.31 12.92 -5.92
C CYS A 34 -14.49 11.54 -6.57
N ASP A 35 -15.28 11.47 -7.65
CA ASP A 35 -15.37 10.26 -8.46
C ASP A 35 -13.99 9.90 -9.02
N ASP A 36 -13.65 8.60 -8.97
CA ASP A 36 -12.40 8.01 -9.44
C ASP A 36 -11.09 8.56 -8.82
N CYS A 37 -11.18 9.46 -7.84
CA CYS A 37 -10.03 10.04 -7.12
C CYS A 37 -9.12 8.94 -6.52
N SER A 38 -9.72 7.88 -5.96
CA SER A 38 -8.97 6.81 -5.27
C SER A 38 -8.32 5.84 -6.26
N GLU A 39 -9.03 5.49 -7.32
CA GLU A 39 -8.57 4.67 -8.43
C GLU A 39 -7.41 5.36 -9.16
N THR A 40 -7.57 6.63 -9.49
CA THR A 40 -6.54 7.42 -10.16
C THR A 40 -5.26 7.49 -9.30
N ALA A 41 -5.39 7.74 -7.99
CA ALA A 41 -4.26 7.74 -7.08
C ALA A 41 -3.57 6.37 -7.02
N LYS A 42 -4.35 5.28 -6.96
CA LYS A 42 -3.85 3.92 -6.99
C LYS A 42 -3.04 3.65 -8.27
N GLU A 43 -3.63 3.90 -9.43
CA GLU A 43 -2.99 3.65 -10.73
C GLU A 43 -1.70 4.45 -10.89
N ALA A 44 -1.72 5.73 -10.51
CA ALA A 44 -0.55 6.59 -10.59
C ALA A 44 0.60 6.08 -9.70
N ILE A 45 0.31 5.62 -8.48
CA ILE A 45 1.31 5.10 -7.54
C ILE A 45 1.87 3.76 -8.02
N GLU A 46 1.02 2.83 -8.45
CA GLU A 46 1.46 1.51 -8.92
C GLU A 46 2.25 1.59 -10.23
N ALA A 47 2.02 2.62 -11.05
CA ALA A 47 2.80 2.89 -12.27
C ALA A 47 4.25 3.34 -12.00
N LEU A 48 4.56 3.87 -10.80
CA LEU A 48 5.91 4.34 -10.46
C LEU A 48 6.92 3.19 -10.35
N SER A 49 6.50 2.05 -9.80
CA SER A 49 7.35 0.88 -9.59
C SER A 49 6.50 -0.34 -9.22
N PRO A 50 6.87 -1.56 -9.68
CA PRO A 50 6.19 -2.80 -9.28
C PRO A 50 6.27 -3.09 -7.77
N GLN A 51 7.15 -2.40 -7.03
CA GLN A 51 7.26 -2.48 -5.58
C GLN A 51 6.03 -1.92 -4.84
N TYR A 52 5.37 -0.91 -5.42
CA TYR A 52 4.19 -0.33 -4.78
C TYR A 52 2.99 -1.25 -4.97
N LYS A 53 2.27 -1.45 -3.86
CA LYS A 53 0.98 -2.16 -3.83
C LYS A 53 -0.02 -1.32 -3.06
N VAL A 54 -1.09 -0.94 -3.74
CA VAL A 54 -2.08 -0.03 -3.20
C VAL A 54 -3.35 -0.78 -2.81
N ASP A 55 -3.77 -0.59 -1.58
CA ASP A 55 -5.07 -0.99 -1.09
C ASP A 55 -5.95 0.26 -0.91
N ILE A 56 -7.16 0.22 -1.45
CA ILE A 56 -8.17 1.25 -1.21
C ILE A 56 -8.90 0.89 0.09
N ILE A 57 -8.89 1.81 1.06
CA ILE A 57 -9.48 1.60 2.39
C ILE A 57 -10.51 2.70 2.71
N GLY A 58 -11.48 2.38 3.57
CA GLY A 58 -12.50 3.35 3.95
C GLY A 58 -13.79 2.71 4.49
N PRO A 59 -14.78 3.53 4.88
CA PRO A 59 -16.02 3.08 5.51
C PRO A 59 -16.85 2.08 4.69
N LYS A 60 -16.69 2.06 3.37
CA LYS A 60 -17.42 1.18 2.45
C LYS A 60 -16.52 0.15 1.76
N GLU A 61 -15.22 0.13 2.12
CA GLU A 61 -14.25 -0.80 1.57
C GLU A 61 -14.15 -2.05 2.45
N ALA A 62 -13.42 -3.06 1.97
CA ALA A 62 -13.17 -4.29 2.73
C ALA A 62 -12.42 -4.03 4.05
N GLN A 63 -11.60 -2.98 4.11
CA GLN A 63 -10.91 -2.54 5.31
C GLN A 63 -11.19 -1.07 5.58
N ASP A 64 -11.57 -0.76 6.82
CA ASP A 64 -11.69 0.62 7.28
C ASP A 64 -10.36 1.14 7.86
N VAL A 65 -10.27 2.45 8.03
CA VAL A 65 -9.13 3.13 8.65
C VAL A 65 -9.14 2.87 10.16
N THR A 66 -8.21 2.03 10.62
CA THR A 66 -7.99 1.75 12.03
C THR A 66 -6.48 1.69 12.31
N PRO A 67 -6.03 1.84 13.57
CA PRO A 67 -4.61 1.66 13.89
C PRO A 67 -4.09 0.27 13.49
N ALA A 68 -4.93 -0.77 13.62
CA ALA A 68 -4.56 -2.13 13.24
C ALA A 68 -4.36 -2.28 11.73
N THR A 69 -5.25 -1.69 10.93
CA THR A 69 -5.12 -1.64 9.48
C THR A 69 -3.86 -0.88 9.08
N LEU A 70 -3.66 0.33 9.63
CA LEU A 70 -2.59 1.25 9.22
C LEU A 70 -1.16 0.74 9.53
N ARG A 71 -0.97 -0.09 10.56
CA ARG A 71 0.34 -0.73 10.85
C ARG A 71 0.92 -1.55 9.68
N GLY A 72 0.08 -1.98 8.75
CA GLY A 72 0.51 -2.74 7.57
C GLY A 72 1.00 -1.88 6.39
N TYR A 73 0.92 -0.55 6.49
CA TYR A 73 1.17 0.37 5.39
C TYR A 73 2.36 1.28 5.71
N ALA A 74 3.12 1.61 4.67
CA ALA A 74 4.21 2.58 4.76
C ALA A 74 3.73 4.00 4.45
N ILE A 75 2.65 4.13 3.67
CA ILE A 75 2.15 5.42 3.16
C ILE A 75 0.62 5.43 3.30
N TYR A 76 0.09 6.58 3.73
CA TYR A 76 -1.33 6.91 3.67
C TYR A 76 -1.54 8.04 2.67
N VAL A 77 -2.56 7.92 1.83
CA VAL A 77 -2.93 8.91 0.80
C VAL A 77 -4.41 9.25 0.95
N GLN A 78 -4.71 10.54 1.02
CA GLN A 78 -6.08 11.05 1.05
C GLN A 78 -6.37 11.87 -0.20
N PRO A 79 -6.86 11.24 -1.28
CA PRO A 79 -7.28 11.96 -2.46
C PRO A 79 -8.63 12.65 -2.22
N GLY A 80 -8.78 13.88 -2.73
CA GLY A 80 -9.97 14.69 -2.54
C GLY A 80 -9.96 15.51 -1.23
N GLY A 81 -11.15 15.84 -0.72
CA GLY A 81 -11.30 16.77 0.41
C GLY A 81 -12.53 17.67 0.31
N GLY A 82 -13.31 17.55 -0.77
CA GLY A 82 -14.45 18.40 -1.06
C GLY A 82 -14.08 19.88 -1.19
N GLN A 83 -15.09 20.72 -1.40
CA GLN A 83 -14.94 22.18 -1.29
C GLN A 83 -15.21 22.67 0.16
N ASP A 84 -15.76 21.80 1.01
CA ASP A 84 -16.06 22.06 2.42
C ASP A 84 -15.19 21.16 3.30
N ILE A 85 -14.02 21.68 3.68
CA ILE A 85 -13.02 20.97 4.49
C ILE A 85 -13.58 20.63 5.89
N PRO A 86 -14.27 21.54 6.61
CA PRO A 86 -14.91 21.19 7.88
C PRO A 86 -15.91 20.03 7.77
N ALA A 87 -16.80 20.05 6.77
CA ALA A 87 -17.75 18.96 6.56
C ALA A 87 -17.04 17.65 6.16
N ALA A 88 -16.00 17.73 5.33
CA ALA A 88 -15.19 16.57 4.95
C ALA A 88 -14.50 15.93 6.17
N LEU A 89 -13.93 16.75 7.06
CA LEU A 89 -13.34 16.28 8.31
C LEU A 89 -14.39 15.66 9.23
N GLN A 90 -15.55 16.29 9.37
CA GLN A 90 -16.66 15.74 10.16
C GLN A 90 -17.13 14.38 9.61
N ALA A 91 -17.28 14.26 8.29
CA ALA A 91 -17.70 13.02 7.62
C ALA A 91 -16.67 11.89 7.78
N MET A 92 -15.38 12.22 7.92
CA MET A 92 -14.35 11.23 8.25
C MET A 92 -14.60 10.60 9.62
N GLY A 93 -14.98 11.39 10.61
CA GLY A 93 -15.30 10.94 11.96
C GLY A 93 -14.07 10.72 12.87
N GLU A 94 -14.28 10.92 14.17
CA GLU A 94 -13.20 11.06 15.16
C GLU A 94 -12.27 9.84 15.24
N ARG A 95 -12.82 8.62 15.15
CA ARG A 95 -12.01 7.38 15.24
C ARG A 95 -10.97 7.29 14.12
N ARG A 96 -11.35 7.65 12.89
CA ARG A 96 -10.44 7.62 11.74
C ARG A 96 -9.43 8.75 11.81
N ILE A 97 -9.88 9.95 12.18
CA ILE A 97 -9.01 11.11 12.41
C ILE A 97 -7.91 10.76 13.43
N ALA A 98 -8.28 10.14 14.56
CA ALA A 98 -7.33 9.73 15.57
C ALA A 98 -6.32 8.70 15.04
N ALA A 99 -6.79 7.68 14.31
CA ALA A 99 -5.93 6.66 13.72
C ALA A 99 -4.94 7.23 12.68
N ILE A 100 -5.39 8.17 11.84
CA ILE A 100 -4.53 8.82 10.85
C ILE A 100 -3.49 9.69 11.54
N ARG A 101 -3.89 10.47 12.56
CA ARG A 101 -2.97 11.32 13.32
C ARG A 101 -1.87 10.51 14.01
N ASP A 102 -2.22 9.38 14.61
CA ASP A 102 -1.25 8.45 15.22
C ASP A 102 -0.29 7.87 14.17
N PHE A 103 -0.80 7.54 12.99
CA PHE A 103 0.01 6.99 11.90
C PHE A 103 1.04 7.98 11.32
N VAL A 104 0.74 9.28 11.27
CA VAL A 104 1.61 10.30 10.67
C VAL A 104 2.46 11.08 11.69
N ALA A 105 2.35 10.77 12.98
CA ALA A 105 3.00 11.48 14.08
C ALA A 105 4.53 11.34 14.09
#